data_AF-A0A317FF54-F1
#
_entry.id   AF-A0A317FF54-F1
#
_cell.length_a   1.000
_cell.length_b   1.000
_cell.length_c   1.000
_cell.angle_alpha   90.00
_cell.angle_beta   90.00
_cell.angle_gamma   90.00
#
_symmetry.space_group_name_H-M   'P 1'
#
loop_
_entity.id
_entity.type
_entity.pdbx_description
1 polymer ?
#
loop_
_entity_poly.entity_id
_entity_poly.type
_entity_poly.pdbx_seq_one_letter_code
_entity_poly.pdbx_strand_id
1 'polypeptide(L)'
;MLSERLPVPEIQLAAAVIHRALEDAATPDARLARPRMIDTPQGPRRTFTPGLKPQEREEAVRFLLDGAPNWRQAREAWCEIADLCPLRLRRSALARIPHSAMPADIRRALRIPEPPPAVSDGASPIPAMPMQEAA
;
A
#
# COMPACT_ATOMS: atom_id res chain seq x y z
N MET A 1 30.76 19.74 17.42
CA MET A 1 30.03 18.54 17.87
C MET A 1 30.15 17.52 16.75
N LEU A 2 30.74 16.36 17.06
CA LEU A 2 31.06 15.32 16.09
C LEU A 2 29.75 14.67 15.60
N SER A 3 29.47 14.73 14.30
CA SER A 3 28.46 13.89 13.67
C SER A 3 28.92 12.44 13.81
N GLU A 4 28.39 11.72 14.80
CA GLU A 4 28.49 10.28 14.86
C GLU A 4 27.76 9.72 13.63
N ARG A 5 28.53 9.37 12.60
CA ARG A 5 27.99 8.68 11.43
C ARG A 5 27.51 7.31 11.93
N LEU A 6 26.22 7.05 11.79
CA LEU A 6 25.63 5.75 12.10
C LEU A 6 26.35 4.65 11.30
N PRO A 7 26.48 3.45 11.87
CA PRO A 7 27.10 2.34 11.17
C PRO A 7 26.28 1.98 9.92
N VAL A 8 26.95 1.65 8.82
CA VAL A 8 26.34 1.31 7.53
C VAL A 8 25.15 0.33 7.64
N PRO A 9 25.17 -0.70 8.51
CA PRO A 9 24.02 -1.60 8.70
C PRO A 9 22.73 -0.90 9.16
N GLU A 10 22.81 0.15 9.96
CA GLU A 10 21.63 0.88 10.44
C GLU A 10 21.00 1.73 9.33
N ILE A 11 21.83 2.36 8.50
CA ILE A 11 21.39 3.10 7.31
C ILE A 11 20.67 2.14 6.35
N GLN A 12 21.27 0.97 6.09
CA GLN A 12 20.69 -0.06 5.23
C GLN A 12 19.37 -0.62 5.80
N LEU A 13 19.29 -0.82 7.12
CA LEU A 13 18.08 -1.27 7.77
C LEU A 13 16.96 -0.23 7.65
N ALA A 14 17.24 1.04 7.91
CA ALA A 14 16.26 2.12 7.77
C ALA A 14 15.76 2.25 6.33
N ALA A 15 16.67 2.20 5.35
CA ALA A 15 16.32 2.19 3.94
C ALA A 15 15.43 0.98 3.61
N ALA A 16 15.78 -0.23 4.10
CA ALA A 16 14.99 -1.43 3.88
C ALA A 16 13.57 -1.32 4.47
N VAL A 17 13.42 -0.74 5.66
CA VAL A 17 12.11 -0.49 6.28
C VAL A 17 11.26 0.47 5.42
N ILE A 18 11.86 1.57 4.94
CA ILE A 18 11.17 2.54 4.08
C ILE A 18 10.76 1.90 2.74
N HIS A 19 11.67 1.16 2.10
CA HIS A 19 11.39 0.46 0.86
C HIS A 19 10.27 -0.57 1.05
N ARG A 20 10.29 -1.30 2.16
CA ARG A 20 9.27 -2.28 2.50
C ARG A 20 7.91 -1.63 2.67
N ALA A 21 7.82 -0.53 3.43
CA ALA A 21 6.57 0.22 3.60
C ALA A 21 6.01 0.71 2.25
N LEU A 22 6.88 1.17 1.35
CA LEU A 22 6.48 1.61 0.01
C LEU A 22 5.92 0.46 -0.83
N GLU A 23 6.54 -0.72 -0.77
CA GLU A 23 6.03 -1.92 -1.45
C GLU A 23 4.69 -2.37 -0.89
N ASP A 24 4.56 -2.42 0.44
CA ASP A 24 3.35 -2.84 1.13
C ASP A 24 2.16 -1.91 0.82
N ALA A 25 2.42 -0.60 0.70
CA ALA A 25 1.42 0.39 0.33
C ALA A 25 1.08 0.38 -1.18
N ALA A 26 2.04 0.08 -2.06
CA ALA A 26 1.84 0.09 -3.51
C ALA A 26 1.14 -1.17 -4.06
N THR A 27 1.19 -2.29 -3.33
CA THR A 27 0.66 -3.59 -3.79
C THR A 27 -0.38 -4.16 -2.82
N PRO A 28 -1.56 -3.53 -2.68
CA PRO A 28 -2.54 -3.83 -1.62
C PRO A 28 -3.05 -5.28 -1.63
N ASP A 29 -3.12 -5.92 -2.81
CA ASP A 29 -3.73 -7.25 -2.99
C ASP A 29 -2.72 -8.42 -3.03
N ALA A 30 -1.42 -8.11 -3.19
CA ALA A 30 -0.41 -9.14 -3.47
C ALA A 30 0.03 -9.93 -2.23
N ARG A 31 -0.14 -9.36 -1.02
CA ARG A 31 0.44 -9.85 0.24
C ARG A 31 -0.59 -10.27 1.28
N LEU A 32 -1.84 -10.54 0.91
CA LEU A 32 -2.76 -11.32 1.75
C LEU A 32 -2.17 -12.72 1.95
N ALA A 33 -2.42 -13.39 3.08
CA ALA A 33 -1.75 -14.65 3.41
C ALA A 33 -1.89 -15.68 2.27
N ARG A 34 -0.77 -16.03 1.61
CA ARG A 34 -0.77 -17.00 0.52
C ARG A 34 -0.09 -18.28 0.98
N PRO A 35 -0.72 -19.45 0.82
CA PRO A 35 -0.01 -20.71 0.96
C PRO A 35 1.07 -20.79 -0.14
N ARG A 36 2.32 -21.03 0.25
CA ARG A 36 3.44 -21.31 -0.65
C ARG A 36 3.86 -22.76 -0.50
N MET A 37 4.08 -23.43 -1.62
CA MET A 37 4.74 -24.73 -1.63
C MET A 37 6.24 -24.50 -1.62
N ILE A 38 6.96 -25.15 -0.72
CA ILE A 38 8.43 -25.25 -0.78
C ILE A 38 8.80 -26.73 -0.89
N ASP A 39 9.76 -27.04 -1.74
CA ASP A 39 10.31 -28.38 -1.81
C ASP A 39 11.38 -28.55 -0.73
N THR A 40 11.20 -29.52 0.16
CA THR A 40 12.20 -29.91 1.16
C THR A 40 12.74 -31.30 0.84
N PRO A 41 13.88 -31.72 1.42
CA PRO A 41 14.42 -33.07 1.21
C PRO A 41 13.46 -34.21 1.62
N GLN A 42 12.43 -33.89 2.42
CA GLN A 42 11.38 -34.81 2.89
C GLN A 42 10.10 -34.72 2.04
N GLY A 43 10.10 -33.94 0.95
CA GLY A 43 8.98 -33.73 0.05
C GLY A 43 8.42 -32.29 0.08
N PRO A 44 7.42 -32.01 -0.78
CA PRO A 44 6.81 -30.69 -0.87
C PRO A 44 6.01 -30.36 0.40
N ARG A 45 6.34 -29.24 1.05
CA ARG A 45 5.64 -28.73 2.25
C ARG A 45 4.90 -27.44 1.94
N ARG A 46 3.64 -27.36 2.37
CA ARG A 46 2.89 -26.09 2.42
C ARG A 46 3.42 -25.25 3.59
N THR A 47 3.95 -24.08 3.28
CA THR A 47 4.21 -23.03 4.27
C THR A 47 3.21 -21.91 4.09
N PHE A 48 2.68 -21.41 5.21
CA PHE A 48 1.87 -20.20 5.22
C PHE A 48 2.80 -19.05 5.53
N THR A 49 3.06 -18.20 4.55
CA THR A 49 3.66 -16.90 4.84
C THR A 49 2.56 -16.02 5.40
N PRO A 50 2.67 -15.51 6.65
CA PRO A 50 1.70 -14.56 7.17
C PRO A 50 1.63 -13.39 6.20
N GLY A 51 0.45 -13.19 5.61
CA GLY A 51 0.22 -12.00 4.81
C GLY A 51 0.19 -10.77 5.69
N LEU A 52 0.48 -9.61 5.10
CA LEU A 52 0.33 -8.35 5.81
C LEU A 52 -1.14 -8.16 6.19
N LYS A 53 -1.41 -7.79 7.44
CA LYS A 53 -2.74 -7.44 7.89
C LYS A 53 -3.19 -6.13 7.22
N PRO A 54 -4.51 -5.91 7.03
CA PRO A 54 -5.01 -4.63 6.53
C PRO A 54 -4.52 -3.43 7.33
N GLN A 55 -4.46 -3.56 8.66
CA GLN A 55 -3.98 -2.51 9.55
C GLN A 55 -2.51 -2.15 9.31
N GLU A 56 -1.63 -3.14 9.12
CA GLU A 56 -0.19 -2.91 8.85
C GLU A 56 0.01 -2.17 7.52
N ARG A 57 -0.85 -2.43 6.51
CA ARG A 57 -0.83 -1.68 5.25
C ARG A 57 -1.26 -0.24 5.44
N GLU A 58 -2.33 -0.03 6.19
CA GLU A 58 -2.81 1.31 6.51
C GLU A 58 -1.74 2.12 7.26
N GLU A 59 -1.05 1.52 8.23
CA GLU A 59 0.07 2.14 8.94
C GLU A 59 1.22 2.49 8.00
N ALA A 60 1.53 1.64 7.02
CA ALA A 60 2.52 1.95 5.98
C ALA A 60 2.11 3.16 5.13
N VAL A 61 0.84 3.25 4.72
CA VAL A 61 0.31 4.42 3.99
C VAL A 61 0.38 5.68 4.87
N ARG A 62 0.00 5.57 6.15
CA ARG A 62 0.06 6.67 7.12
C ARG A 62 1.49 7.17 7.30
N PHE A 63 2.44 6.28 7.54
CA PHE A 63 3.86 6.62 7.62
C PHE A 63 4.35 7.42 6.39
N LEU A 64 4.00 6.97 5.19
CA LEU A 64 4.46 7.59 3.95
C LEU A 64 3.78 8.93 3.64
N LEU A 65 2.47 9.05 3.90
CA LEU A 65 1.65 10.14 3.35
C LEU A 65 1.02 11.05 4.39
N ASP A 66 0.80 10.57 5.61
CA ASP A 66 0.11 11.33 6.65
C ASP A 66 0.94 12.56 7.05
N GLY A 67 0.22 13.68 7.16
CA GLY A 67 0.75 14.98 7.52
C GLY A 67 0.75 15.24 9.02
N ALA A 68 0.10 14.42 9.83
CA ALA A 68 0.04 14.58 11.28
C ALA A 68 1.46 14.58 11.90
N PRO A 69 1.69 15.32 13.01
CA PRO A 69 3.03 15.51 13.56
C PRO A 69 3.76 14.21 13.90
N ASN A 70 3.06 13.23 14.49
CA ASN A 70 3.61 11.93 14.86
C ASN A 70 4.16 11.17 13.63
N TRP A 71 3.37 11.09 12.55
CA TRP A 71 3.76 10.39 11.32
C TRP A 71 4.84 11.14 10.56
N ARG A 72 4.74 12.48 10.52
CA ARG A 72 5.72 13.33 9.85
C ARG A 72 7.09 13.23 10.52
N GLN A 73 7.15 13.37 11.84
CA GLN A 73 8.39 13.29 12.60
C GLN A 73 9.02 11.91 12.49
N ALA A 74 8.22 10.85 12.61
CA ALA A 74 8.70 9.48 12.41
C ALA A 74 9.31 9.33 11.00
N ARG A 75 8.61 9.76 9.95
CA ARG A 75 9.12 9.69 8.58
C ARG A 75 10.42 10.48 8.40
N GLU A 76 10.49 11.69 8.94
CA GLU A 76 11.70 12.52 8.89
C GLU A 76 12.88 11.84 9.58
N ALA A 77 12.69 11.31 10.78
CA ALA A 77 13.72 10.58 11.52
C ALA A 77 14.22 9.33 10.77
N TRP A 78 13.30 8.50 10.24
CA TRP A 78 13.68 7.32 9.47
C TRP A 78 14.40 7.69 8.15
N CYS A 79 13.98 8.78 7.51
CA CYS A 79 14.65 9.28 6.30
C CYS A 79 16.04 9.83 6.59
N GLU A 80 16.23 10.53 7.72
CA GLU A 80 17.53 11.02 8.18
C GLU A 80 18.51 9.87 8.39
N ILE A 81 18.07 8.79 9.08
CA ILE A 81 18.89 7.59 9.28
C ILE A 81 19.23 6.92 7.93
N ALA A 82 18.28 6.87 7.00
CA ALA A 82 18.44 6.22 5.71
C ALA A 82 19.19 7.07 4.66
N ASP A 83 19.59 8.30 4.99
CA ASP A 83 20.14 9.28 4.04
C ASP A 83 19.22 9.53 2.83
N LEU A 84 17.91 9.63 3.09
CA LEU A 84 16.87 9.86 2.09
C LEU A 84 16.19 11.22 2.28
N CYS A 85 15.75 11.83 1.18
CA CYS A 85 14.95 13.05 1.24
C CYS A 85 13.46 12.72 1.54
N PRO A 86 12.87 13.20 2.66
CA PRO A 86 11.49 12.90 3.03
C PRO A 86 10.45 13.36 1.99
N LEU A 87 10.69 14.50 1.34
CA LEU A 87 9.80 15.02 0.29
C LEU A 87 9.83 14.17 -0.97
N ARG A 88 11.02 13.66 -1.35
CA ARG A 88 11.17 12.75 -2.50
C ARG A 88 10.49 11.42 -2.24
N LEU A 89 10.61 10.89 -1.02
CA LEU A 89 9.89 9.69 -0.59
C LEU A 89 8.38 9.89 -0.68
N ARG A 90 7.85 10.97 -0.11
CA ARG A 90 6.42 11.28 -0.14
C ARG A 90 5.90 11.43 -1.57
N ARG A 91 6.63 12.11 -2.45
CA ARG A 91 6.27 12.26 -3.87
C ARG A 91 6.24 10.91 -4.59
N SER A 92 7.23 10.05 -4.33
CA SER A 92 7.28 8.68 -4.87
C SER A 92 6.11 7.84 -4.37
N ALA A 93 5.77 7.95 -3.09
CA ALA A 93 4.63 7.26 -2.50
C ALA A 93 3.30 7.70 -3.14
N LEU A 94 3.08 9.01 -3.31
CA LEU A 94 1.89 9.53 -3.99
C LEU A 94 1.75 9.03 -5.44
N ALA A 95 2.88 8.85 -6.14
CA ALA A 95 2.86 8.38 -7.52
C ALA A 95 2.60 6.86 -7.66
N ARG A 96 2.87 6.08 -6.59
CA ARG A 96 2.85 4.60 -6.64
C ARG A 96 1.69 3.97 -5.90
N ILE A 97 1.17 4.63 -4.86
CA ILE A 97 0.09 4.09 -4.03
C ILE A 97 -1.24 4.35 -4.73
N PRO A 98 -2.06 3.31 -5.01
CA PRO A 98 -3.36 3.50 -5.62
C PRO A 98 -4.31 4.23 -4.65
N HIS A 99 -5.12 5.17 -5.17
CA HIS A 99 -6.04 5.96 -4.34
C HIS A 99 -7.04 5.09 -3.57
N SER A 100 -7.44 3.95 -4.13
CA SER A 100 -8.33 2.99 -3.47
C SER A 100 -7.73 2.38 -2.19
N ALA A 101 -6.40 2.28 -2.10
CA ALA A 101 -5.69 1.75 -0.93
C ALA A 101 -5.40 2.81 0.14
N MET A 102 -5.63 4.09 -0.15
CA MET A 102 -5.42 5.16 0.82
C MET A 102 -6.61 5.27 1.80
N PRO A 103 -6.35 5.41 3.11
CA PRO A 103 -7.38 5.76 4.09
C PRO A 103 -8.15 7.03 3.68
N ALA A 104 -9.46 7.04 3.97
CA ALA A 104 -10.36 8.11 3.51
C ALA A 104 -9.98 9.49 4.07
N ASP A 105 -9.52 9.54 5.32
CA ASP A 105 -9.00 10.74 5.99
C ASP A 105 -7.76 11.29 5.27
N ILE A 106 -6.83 10.40 4.88
CA ILE A 106 -5.63 10.78 4.12
C ILE A 106 -6.00 11.32 2.73
N ARG A 107 -6.89 10.64 2.00
CA ARG A 107 -7.36 11.14 0.70
C ARG A 107 -7.96 12.53 0.80
N ARG A 108 -8.79 12.76 1.81
CA ARG A 108 -9.42 14.06 2.08
C ARG A 108 -8.38 15.13 2.39
N ALA A 109 -7.41 14.83 3.25
CA ALA A 109 -6.33 15.75 3.59
C ALA A 109 -5.47 16.11 2.37
N LEU A 110 -5.27 15.17 1.45
CA LEU A 110 -4.52 15.36 0.20
C LEU A 110 -5.36 15.93 -0.95
N ARG A 111 -6.67 16.17 -0.73
CA ARG A 111 -7.63 16.60 -1.77
C ARG A 111 -7.67 15.67 -2.99
N ILE A 112 -7.48 14.37 -2.76
CA ILE A 112 -7.56 13.34 -3.80
C ILE A 112 -9.04 13.01 -4.06
N PRO A 113 -9.52 13.01 -5.31
CA PRO A 113 -10.88 12.63 -5.65
C PRO A 113 -11.20 11.22 -5.15
N GLU A 114 -12.41 11.04 -4.63
CA GLU A 114 -12.88 9.73 -4.20
C GLU A 114 -12.98 8.81 -5.42
N PRO A 115 -12.48 7.56 -5.36
CA PRO A 115 -12.62 6.64 -6.47
C PRO A 115 -14.12 6.42 -6.74
N PRO A 116 -14.56 6.41 -8.01
CA PRO A 116 -15.95 6.15 -8.33
C PRO A 116 -16.37 4.81 -7.71
N PRO A 117 -17.60 4.70 -7.18
CA PRO A 117 -18.09 3.43 -6.68
C PRO A 117 -17.94 2.39 -7.79
N ALA A 118 -17.43 1.21 -7.46
CA ALA A 118 -17.41 0.10 -8.39
C ALA A 118 -18.87 -0.16 -8.82
N VAL A 119 -19.20 0.25 -10.03
CA VAL A 119 -20.46 -0.10 -10.67
C VAL A 119 -20.46 -1.62 -10.73
N SER A 120 -21.24 -2.24 -9.85
CA SER A 120 -21.63 -3.63 -10.04
C SER A 120 -22.44 -3.63 -11.31
N ASP A 121 -21.86 -4.12 -12.41
CA ASP A 121 -22.56 -4.44 -13.64
C ASP A 121 -23.61 -5.50 -13.31
N GLY A 122 -24.76 -5.02 -12.84
CA GLY A 122 -25.86 -5.81 -12.34
C GLY A 122 -27.14 -5.24 -12.92
N ALA A 123 -27.67 -5.94 -13.92
CA ALA A 123 -28.94 -5.71 -14.61
C ALA A 123 -28.92 -4.62 -15.70
N SER A 124 -28.48 -4.99 -16.90
CA SER A 124 -29.19 -4.52 -18.10
C SER A 124 -30.57 -5.18 -18.12
N PRO A 125 -31.69 -4.42 -18.05
CA PRO A 125 -32.99 -4.99 -18.38
C PRO A 125 -33.01 -5.22 -19.90
N ILE A 126 -33.18 -6.47 -20.31
CA ILE A 126 -33.48 -6.81 -21.70
C ILE A 126 -34.82 -6.14 -22.04
N PRO A 127 -34.92 -5.25 -23.05
CA PRO A 127 -36.20 -4.72 -23.46
C PRO A 127 -37.01 -5.84 -24.11
N ALA A 128 -38.15 -6.19 -23.51
CA ALA A 128 -39.13 -7.09 -24.09
C ALA A 128 -39.73 -6.43 -25.35
N MET A 129 -39.53 -7.04 -26.51
CA MET A 129 -40.19 -6.65 -27.75
C MET A 129 -41.68 -7.04 -27.70
N PRO A 130 -42.64 -6.13 -27.93
CA PRO A 130 -44.03 -6.52 -28.13
C PRO A 130 -44.20 -7.18 -29.50
N MET A 131 -44.77 -8.39 -29.49
CA MET A 131 -45.17 -9.16 -30.67
C MET A 131 -46.14 -8.35 -31.53
N GLN A 132 -45.88 -8.25 -32.84
CA GLN A 132 -46.89 -7.83 -33.80
C GLN A 132 -47.88 -8.98 -34.03
N GLU A 133 -49.13 -8.74 -33.63
CA GLU A 133 -50.30 -9.55 -33.98
C GLU A 133 -50.62 -9.28 -35.45
N ALA A 134 -50.51 -10.32 -36.28
CA ALA A 134 -50.91 -10.28 -37.68
C ALA A 134 -52.41 -10.63 -37.80
N ALA A 135 -53.19 -9.73 -38.37
CA ALA A 135 -54.53 -9.96 -38.90
C ALA A 135 -54.46 -10.03 -40.43
#